data_AF-A0A7S2QJQ4-F1
#
_entry.id   AF-A0A7S2QJQ4-F1
#
_cell.length_a   1.000
_cell.length_b   1.000
_cell.length_c   1.000
_cell.angle_alpha   90.00
_cell.angle_beta   90.00
_cell.angle_gamma   90.00
#
_symmetry.space_group_name_H-M   'P 1'
#
loop_
_entity.id
_entity.type
_entity.pdbx_description
1 polymer ?
#
loop_
_entity_poly.entity_id
_entity_poly.type
_entity_poly.pdbx_seq_one_letter_code
_entity_poly.pdbx_strand_id
1 'polypeptide(L)'
;SNYSIMVVIAGVLLSLTVLFLSACAYGVYSFPRRLQRGEASFVDACAFQFDKCRPDAFGYSLFFVVRNALVSVCPTLPNPFLQTFAALLLYMISLTALFAWHPWRSGLATKADIASTQCMMLLTVFGGCFASAGITSHAINVSAAFVAVCWGCVVLGVMLYAVANMLSNWRRRRFEWYISCSAHSTGALARLIKLRGGPGVCIGACASDAEFMFDTLGGCSANCLL
;
A
#
# COMPACT_ATOMS: atom_id res chain seq x y z
N SER A 1 40.35 -5.30 7.91
CA SER A 1 39.74 -5.00 6.60
C SER A 1 38.23 -5.26 6.58
N ASN A 2 37.76 -6.49 6.84
CA ASN A 2 36.34 -6.86 6.74
C ASN A 2 35.38 -6.06 7.67
N TYR A 3 35.80 -5.78 8.91
CA TYR A 3 34.99 -4.99 9.86
C TYR A 3 34.71 -3.57 9.36
N SER A 4 35.73 -2.87 8.86
CA SER A 4 35.58 -1.51 8.33
C SER A 4 34.62 -1.45 7.15
N ILE A 5 34.64 -2.47 6.27
CA ILE A 5 33.71 -2.57 5.14
C ILE A 5 32.27 -2.77 5.64
N MET A 6 32.05 -3.66 6.63
CA MET A 6 30.72 -3.88 7.22
C MET A 6 30.15 -2.61 7.86
N VAL A 7 30.98 -1.85 8.59
CA VAL A 7 30.58 -0.59 9.22
C VAL A 7 30.19 0.46 8.17
N VAL A 8 30.98 0.60 7.09
CA VAL A 8 30.68 1.54 6.00
C VAL A 8 29.36 1.17 5.30
N ILE A 9 29.16 -0.11 4.97
CA ILE A 9 27.91 -0.57 4.35
C ILE A 9 26.71 -0.30 5.26
N ALA A 10 26.81 -0.64 6.56
CA ALA A 10 25.75 -0.39 7.53
C ALA A 10 25.44 1.12 7.65
N GLY A 11 26.47 1.96 7.69
CA GLY A 11 26.31 3.42 7.73
C GLY A 11 25.59 3.98 6.51
N VAL A 12 25.95 3.52 5.31
CA VAL A 12 25.29 3.93 4.06
C VAL A 12 23.82 3.49 4.05
N LEU A 13 23.54 2.24 4.37
CA LEU A 13 22.16 1.72 4.42
C LEU A 13 21.29 2.44 5.46
N LEU A 14 21.87 2.76 6.63
CA LEU A 14 21.19 3.52 7.66
C LEU A 14 20.88 4.94 7.17
N SER A 15 21.84 5.62 6.54
CA SER A 15 21.65 6.97 6.01
C SER A 15 20.55 7.01 4.95
N LEU A 16 20.49 6.02 4.05
CA LEU A 16 19.44 5.89 3.05
C LEU A 16 18.06 5.67 3.69
N THR A 17 17.98 4.87 4.74
CA THR A 17 16.74 4.63 5.49
C THR A 17 16.25 5.91 6.18
N VAL A 18 17.16 6.68 6.79
CA VAL A 18 16.83 7.97 7.44
C VAL A 18 16.37 9.00 6.42
N LEU A 19 17.06 9.11 5.27
CA LEU A 19 16.66 10.00 4.19
C LEU A 19 15.28 9.63 3.65
N PHE A 20 15.03 8.35 3.39
CA PHE A 20 13.72 7.86 2.96
C PHE A 20 12.62 8.17 3.99
N LEU A 21 12.88 7.92 5.27
CA LEU A 21 11.92 8.21 6.35
C LEU A 21 11.61 9.70 6.45
N SER A 22 12.64 10.55 6.32
CA SER A 22 12.49 12.00 6.32
C SER A 22 11.66 12.49 5.12
N ALA A 23 11.84 11.89 3.94
CA ALA A 23 11.07 12.20 2.74
C ALA A 23 9.59 11.78 2.90
N CYS A 24 9.32 10.59 3.45
CA CYS A 24 7.97 10.16 3.78
C CYS A 24 7.29 11.06 4.81
N ALA A 25 8.02 11.49 5.85
CA ALA A 25 7.49 12.39 6.88
C ALA A 25 7.16 13.77 6.29
N TYR A 26 8.06 14.32 5.47
CA TYR A 26 7.83 15.56 4.74
C TYR A 26 6.62 15.45 3.80
N GLY A 27 6.51 14.32 3.09
CA GLY A 27 5.39 13.97 2.23
C GLY A 27 4.06 14.07 2.97
N VAL A 28 3.92 13.33 4.09
CA VAL A 28 2.71 13.33 4.93
C VAL A 28 2.38 14.71 5.49
N TYR A 29 3.37 15.47 5.95
CA TYR A 29 3.14 16.81 6.53
C TYR A 29 2.71 17.83 5.47
N SER A 30 3.30 17.78 4.28
CA SER A 30 3.07 18.74 3.20
C SER A 30 1.85 18.40 2.33
N PHE A 31 1.41 17.14 2.34
CA PHE A 31 0.33 16.62 1.52
C PHE A 31 -0.98 17.45 1.60
N PRO A 32 -1.59 17.72 2.77
CA PRO A 32 -2.87 18.42 2.82
C PRO A 32 -2.79 19.85 2.28
N ARG A 33 -1.67 20.57 2.52
CA ARG A 33 -1.48 21.94 2.05
C ARG A 33 -1.30 22.00 0.54
N ARG A 34 -0.56 21.06 -0.05
CA ARG A 34 -0.30 21.01 -1.50
C ARG A 34 -1.49 20.47 -2.29
N LEU A 35 -2.24 19.53 -1.70
CA LEU A 35 -3.49 19.03 -2.29
C LEU A 35 -4.53 20.16 -2.41
N GLN A 36 -4.66 21.02 -1.40
CA GLN A 36 -5.55 22.20 -1.46
C GLN A 36 -5.14 23.22 -2.54
N ARG A 37 -3.87 23.27 -2.92
CA ARG A 37 -3.35 24.15 -3.98
C ARG A 37 -3.49 23.55 -5.38
N GLY A 38 -3.88 22.29 -5.51
CA GLY A 38 -3.99 21.61 -6.80
C GLY A 38 -2.64 21.28 -7.45
N GLU A 39 -1.55 21.17 -6.67
CA GLU A 39 -0.22 20.80 -7.18
C GLU A 39 -0.18 19.30 -7.58
N ALA A 40 -0.60 18.98 -8.81
CA ALA A 40 -0.69 17.59 -9.30
C ALA A 40 0.67 16.87 -9.34
N SER A 41 1.75 17.56 -9.69
CA SER A 41 3.10 16.97 -9.78
C SER A 41 3.61 16.42 -8.45
N PHE A 42 3.27 17.07 -7.33
CA PHE A 42 3.62 16.58 -6.00
C PHE A 42 2.82 15.33 -5.63
N VAL A 43 1.53 15.33 -5.96
CA VAL A 43 0.65 14.17 -5.69
C VAL A 43 1.12 12.95 -6.48
N ASP A 44 1.53 13.13 -7.75
CA ASP A 44 2.08 12.06 -8.58
C ASP A 44 3.42 11.54 -8.04
N ALA A 45 4.31 12.44 -7.60
CA ALA A 45 5.59 12.03 -6.98
C ALA A 45 5.39 11.24 -5.68
N CYS A 46 4.34 11.53 -4.92
CA CYS A 46 4.00 10.82 -3.69
C CYS A 46 2.93 9.72 -3.88
N ALA A 47 2.56 9.40 -5.13
CA ALA A 47 1.50 8.43 -5.42
C ALA A 47 1.81 7.06 -4.82
N PHE A 48 3.09 6.66 -4.78
CA PHE A 48 3.51 5.38 -4.19
C PHE A 48 3.03 5.18 -2.74
N GLN A 49 2.95 6.27 -1.98
CA GLN A 49 2.59 6.27 -0.57
C GLN A 49 1.09 6.43 -0.36
N PHE A 50 0.45 7.31 -1.12
CA PHE A 50 -0.93 7.72 -0.89
C PHE A 50 -1.97 6.94 -1.71
N ASP A 51 -1.61 6.38 -2.87
CA ASP A 51 -2.58 5.73 -3.77
C ASP A 51 -3.28 4.51 -3.11
N LYS A 52 -2.59 3.85 -2.19
CA LYS A 52 -3.11 2.67 -1.47
C LYS A 52 -3.92 3.02 -0.21
N CYS A 53 -3.69 4.19 0.37
CA CYS A 53 -4.29 4.61 1.64
C CYS A 53 -5.58 5.40 1.41
N ARG A 54 -6.51 5.33 2.35
CA ARG A 54 -7.68 6.21 2.37
C ARG A 54 -7.23 7.64 2.68
N PRO A 55 -7.87 8.66 2.09
CA PRO A 55 -7.52 10.06 2.33
C PRO A 55 -7.72 10.47 3.80
N ASP A 56 -8.54 9.75 4.56
CA ASP A 56 -8.77 10.03 5.99
C ASP A 56 -7.67 9.47 6.90
N ALA A 57 -6.81 8.58 6.39
CA ALA A 57 -5.84 7.81 7.16
C ALA A 57 -4.42 7.85 6.56
N PHE A 58 -4.07 8.92 5.84
CA PHE A 58 -2.77 9.05 5.16
C PHE A 58 -1.58 9.00 6.14
N GLY A 59 -1.77 9.41 7.40
CA GLY A 59 -0.75 9.32 8.46
C GLY A 59 -0.33 7.87 8.78
N TYR A 60 -1.19 6.88 8.53
CA TYR A 60 -0.84 5.47 8.73
C TYR A 60 0.31 5.02 7.85
N SER A 61 0.45 5.57 6.64
CA SER A 61 1.56 5.23 5.75
C SER A 61 2.93 5.53 6.37
N LEU A 62 3.06 6.67 7.06
CA LEU A 62 4.28 7.02 7.80
C LEU A 62 4.48 6.09 8.99
N PHE A 63 3.43 5.84 9.77
CA PHE A 63 3.47 4.89 10.88
C PHE A 63 3.93 3.50 10.43
N PHE A 64 3.45 3.01 9.28
CA PHE A 64 3.84 1.73 8.70
C PHE A 64 5.33 1.69 8.35
N VAL A 65 5.87 2.73 7.72
CA VAL A 65 7.31 2.81 7.38
C VAL A 65 8.16 2.91 8.65
N VAL A 66 7.77 3.76 9.61
CA VAL A 66 8.44 3.89 10.92
C VAL A 66 8.47 2.54 11.65
N ARG A 67 7.35 1.83 11.71
CA ARG A 67 7.24 0.51 12.33
C ARG A 67 8.20 -0.50 11.69
N ASN A 68 8.29 -0.53 10.36
CA ASN A 68 9.23 -1.44 9.69
C ASN A 68 10.70 -1.08 9.95
N ALA A 69 11.02 0.22 10.04
CA ALA A 69 12.36 0.67 10.41
C ALA A 69 12.69 0.35 11.89
N LEU A 70 11.74 0.45 12.81
CA LEU A 70 11.96 0.07 14.20
C LEU A 70 12.13 -1.45 14.35
N VAL A 71 11.34 -2.24 13.61
CA VAL A 71 11.47 -3.71 13.59
C VAL A 71 12.84 -4.14 13.05
N SER A 72 13.41 -3.44 12.08
CA SER A 72 14.76 -3.78 11.57
C SER A 72 15.87 -3.47 12.58
N VAL A 73 15.62 -2.59 13.56
CA VAL A 73 16.56 -2.30 14.66
C VAL A 73 16.46 -3.35 15.78
N CYS A 74 15.32 -4.03 15.94
CA CYS A 74 15.12 -5.01 17.02
C CYS A 74 16.25 -6.06 17.16
N PRO A 75 16.79 -6.67 16.08
CA PRO A 75 17.87 -7.66 16.17
C PRO A 75 19.19 -7.10 16.71
N THR A 76 19.36 -5.79 16.76
CA THR A 76 20.58 -5.14 17.29
C THR A 76 20.61 -5.08 18.81
N LEU A 77 19.48 -5.38 19.49
CA LEU A 77 19.42 -5.41 20.95
C LEU A 77 20.27 -6.57 21.50
N PRO A 78 21.01 -6.39 22.61
CA PRO A 78 21.96 -7.38 23.10
C PRO A 78 21.31 -8.65 23.67
N ASN A 79 20.06 -8.56 24.11
CA ASN A 79 19.36 -9.67 24.76
C ASN A 79 18.28 -10.25 23.81
N PRO A 80 18.32 -11.55 23.48
CA PRO A 80 17.34 -12.17 22.58
C PRO A 80 15.90 -12.03 23.07
N PHE A 81 15.67 -12.06 24.39
CA PHE A 81 14.35 -11.81 24.96
C PHE A 81 13.86 -10.39 24.64
N LEU A 82 14.73 -9.39 24.77
CA LEU A 82 14.39 -8.00 24.41
C LEU A 82 14.16 -7.85 22.90
N GLN A 83 14.93 -8.54 22.05
CA GLN A 83 14.72 -8.55 20.60
C GLN A 83 13.32 -9.04 20.25
N THR A 84 12.93 -10.23 20.75
CA THR A 84 11.62 -10.83 20.51
C THR A 84 10.50 -9.97 21.10
N PHE A 85 10.64 -9.53 22.36
CA PHE A 85 9.61 -8.75 23.03
C PHE A 85 9.36 -7.39 22.36
N ALA A 86 10.41 -6.67 22.00
CA ALA A 86 10.28 -5.38 21.30
C ALA A 86 9.61 -5.54 19.93
N ALA A 87 9.99 -6.55 19.15
CA ALA A 87 9.37 -6.82 17.86
C ALA A 87 7.87 -7.17 18.00
N LEU A 88 7.50 -8.03 18.96
CA LEU A 88 6.10 -8.37 19.25
C LEU A 88 5.29 -7.15 19.66
N LEU A 89 5.84 -6.29 20.53
CA LEU A 89 5.17 -5.06 20.95
C LEU A 89 4.88 -4.14 19.76
N LEU A 90 5.85 -3.94 18.87
CA LEU A 90 5.67 -3.15 17.64
C LEU A 90 4.60 -3.74 16.72
N TYR A 91 4.57 -5.07 16.59
CA TYR A 91 3.53 -5.73 15.79
C TYR A 91 2.13 -5.64 16.41
N MET A 92 2.02 -5.74 17.74
CA MET A 92 0.73 -5.54 18.44
C MET A 92 0.21 -4.10 18.32
N ILE A 93 1.10 -3.11 18.45
CA ILE A 93 0.75 -1.70 18.21
C ILE A 93 0.32 -1.51 16.74
N SER A 94 1.01 -2.14 15.80
CA SER A 94 0.64 -2.08 14.38
C SER A 94 -0.73 -2.70 14.12
N LEU A 95 -1.04 -3.84 14.73
CA LEU A 95 -2.30 -4.53 14.56
C LEU A 95 -3.47 -3.72 15.13
N THR A 96 -3.29 -3.15 16.33
CA THR A 96 -4.29 -2.28 16.96
C THR A 96 -4.55 -1.02 16.13
N ALA A 97 -3.49 -0.37 15.61
CA ALA A 97 -3.61 0.75 14.68
C ALA A 97 -4.37 0.37 13.39
N LEU A 98 -4.10 -0.82 12.85
CA LEU A 98 -4.73 -1.32 11.62
C LEU A 98 -6.24 -1.57 11.81
N PHE A 99 -6.64 -2.12 12.97
CA PHE A 99 -8.05 -2.31 13.33
C PHE A 99 -8.76 -0.98 13.67
N ALA A 100 -8.07 -0.03 14.30
CA ALA A 100 -8.68 1.25 14.67
C ALA A 100 -8.92 2.16 13.46
N TRP A 101 -7.96 2.23 12.53
CA TRP A 101 -8.02 3.21 11.43
C TRP A 101 -8.50 2.66 10.09
N HIS A 102 -8.40 1.34 9.86
CA HIS A 102 -8.71 0.73 8.56
C HIS A 102 -8.17 1.53 7.35
N PRO A 103 -6.83 1.70 7.28
CA PRO A 103 -6.16 2.68 6.43
C PRO A 103 -6.20 2.33 4.95
N TRP A 104 -6.35 1.06 4.59
CA TRP A 104 -6.33 0.63 3.20
C TRP A 104 -7.68 0.88 2.52
N ARG A 105 -7.62 1.33 1.26
CA ARG A 105 -8.84 1.60 0.47
C ARG A 105 -9.62 0.32 0.12
N SER A 106 -8.91 -0.80 -0.03
CA SER A 106 -9.50 -2.11 -0.31
C SER A 106 -9.53 -2.96 0.95
N GLY A 107 -10.71 -3.51 1.27
CA GLY A 107 -10.85 -4.44 2.41
C GLY A 107 -9.99 -5.70 2.27
N LEU A 108 -9.69 -6.14 1.04
CA LEU A 108 -8.76 -7.25 0.79
C LEU A 108 -7.32 -6.89 1.17
N ALA A 109 -6.90 -5.65 0.92
CA ALA A 109 -5.57 -5.19 1.33
C ALA A 109 -5.45 -5.15 2.86
N THR A 110 -6.49 -4.70 3.57
CA THR A 110 -6.53 -4.77 5.04
C THR A 110 -6.42 -6.21 5.54
N LYS A 111 -7.19 -7.15 4.98
CA LYS A 111 -7.10 -8.56 5.38
C LYS A 111 -5.71 -9.16 5.11
N ALA A 112 -5.10 -8.82 3.99
CA ALA A 112 -3.75 -9.26 3.65
C ALA A 112 -2.70 -8.69 4.61
N ASP A 113 -2.81 -7.42 5.00
CA ASP A 113 -1.91 -6.77 5.96
C ASP A 113 -2.07 -7.31 7.40
N ILE A 114 -3.30 -7.63 7.80
CA ILE A 114 -3.58 -8.34 9.06
C ILE A 114 -2.91 -9.72 9.02
N ALA A 115 -3.13 -10.49 7.95
CA ALA A 115 -2.58 -11.84 7.82
C ALA A 115 -1.04 -11.84 7.81
N SER A 116 -0.42 -10.91 7.09
CA SER A 116 1.04 -10.78 7.04
C SER A 116 1.62 -10.39 8.41
N THR A 117 0.99 -9.45 9.12
CA THR A 117 1.42 -9.01 10.45
C THR A 117 1.25 -10.13 11.49
N GLN A 118 0.13 -10.86 11.45
CA GLN A 118 -0.10 -12.03 12.31
C GLN A 118 0.97 -13.10 12.11
N CYS A 119 1.29 -13.39 10.86
CA CYS A 119 2.31 -14.38 10.58
C CYS A 119 3.71 -13.91 11.03
N MET A 120 4.08 -12.64 10.80
CA MET A 120 5.33 -12.07 11.33
C MET A 120 5.41 -12.14 12.88
N MET A 121 4.29 -11.96 13.58
CA MET A 121 4.24 -12.21 15.02
C MET A 121 4.52 -13.67 15.37
N LEU A 122 3.87 -14.62 14.69
CA LEU A 122 4.12 -16.05 14.90
C LEU A 122 5.60 -16.39 14.66
N LEU A 123 6.19 -15.91 13.56
CA LEU A 123 7.62 -16.08 13.25
C LEU A 123 8.50 -15.61 14.42
N THR A 124 8.17 -14.45 14.98
CA THR A 124 8.91 -13.84 16.08
C THR A 124 8.78 -14.64 17.36
N VAL A 125 7.57 -15.12 17.70
CA VAL A 125 7.34 -16.00 18.86
C VAL A 125 8.15 -17.29 18.73
N PHE A 126 8.08 -17.96 17.56
CA PHE A 126 8.86 -19.17 17.33
C PHE A 126 10.36 -18.91 17.45
N GLY A 127 10.86 -17.83 16.84
CA GLY A 127 12.26 -17.42 16.96
C GLY A 127 12.69 -17.21 18.42
N GLY A 128 11.85 -16.57 19.24
CA GLY A 128 12.10 -16.39 20.67
C GLY A 128 12.12 -17.69 21.46
N CYS A 129 11.21 -18.62 21.19
CA CYS A 129 11.19 -19.94 21.82
C CYS A 129 12.47 -20.73 21.54
N PHE A 130 13.00 -20.67 20.32
CA PHE A 130 14.24 -21.35 19.96
C PHE A 130 15.49 -20.68 20.54
N ALA A 131 15.47 -19.35 20.75
CA ALA A 131 16.60 -18.65 21.33
C ALA A 131 16.83 -19.01 22.82
N SER A 132 15.76 -19.35 23.56
CA SER A 132 15.86 -19.65 25.01
C SER A 132 16.19 -21.11 25.31
N ALA A 133 15.86 -22.02 24.41
CA ALA A 133 15.95 -23.44 24.69
C ALA A 133 17.26 -23.94 24.06
N GLY A 134 18.16 -24.52 24.87
CA GLY A 134 19.41 -25.17 24.43
C GLY A 134 19.13 -26.45 23.63
N ILE A 135 18.26 -26.34 22.63
CA ILE A 135 17.71 -27.41 21.82
C ILE A 135 18.75 -27.84 20.80
N THR A 136 18.75 -29.14 20.50
CA THR A 136 19.56 -29.76 19.47
C THR A 136 19.38 -29.07 18.11
N SER A 137 20.48 -28.86 17.39
CA SER A 137 20.53 -28.13 16.10
C SER A 137 19.53 -28.65 15.06
N HIS A 138 19.12 -29.92 15.15
CA HIS A 138 18.13 -30.51 14.24
C HIS A 138 16.72 -29.93 14.40
N ALA A 139 16.22 -29.72 15.62
CA ALA A 139 14.86 -29.21 15.81
C ALA A 139 14.73 -27.74 15.39
N ILE A 140 15.79 -26.95 15.54
CA ILE A 140 15.87 -25.57 15.03
C ILE A 140 15.80 -25.58 13.49
N ASN A 141 16.56 -26.45 12.82
CA ASN A 141 16.55 -26.53 11.37
C ASN A 141 15.19 -26.97 10.81
N VAL A 142 14.54 -27.97 11.43
CA VAL A 142 13.23 -28.47 10.98
C VAL A 142 12.13 -27.42 11.18
N SER A 143 12.12 -26.74 12.32
CA SER A 143 11.14 -25.68 12.60
C SER A 143 11.34 -24.44 11.72
N ALA A 144 12.58 -24.01 11.53
CA ALA A 144 12.91 -22.92 10.62
C ALA A 144 12.51 -23.25 9.17
N ALA A 145 12.74 -24.49 8.72
CA ALA A 145 12.32 -24.94 7.40
C ALA A 145 10.80 -24.94 7.26
N PHE A 146 10.07 -25.48 8.25
CA PHE A 146 8.60 -25.48 8.25
C PHE A 146 8.04 -24.06 8.15
N VAL A 147 8.59 -23.17 8.98
CA VAL A 147 8.25 -21.75 9.01
C VAL A 147 8.52 -21.06 7.66
N ALA A 148 9.70 -21.28 7.06
CA ALA A 148 10.06 -20.73 5.77
C ALA A 148 9.14 -21.24 4.64
N VAL A 149 8.75 -22.52 4.68
CA VAL A 149 7.79 -23.11 3.73
C VAL A 149 6.40 -22.49 3.90
N CYS A 150 5.89 -22.39 5.13
CA CYS A 150 4.60 -21.75 5.41
C CYS A 150 4.59 -20.30 4.90
N TRP A 151 5.65 -19.54 5.15
CA TRP A 151 5.78 -18.17 4.67
C TRP A 151 5.86 -18.09 3.14
N GLY A 152 6.67 -18.96 2.52
CA GLY A 152 6.77 -19.08 1.08
C GLY A 152 5.42 -19.36 0.41
N CYS A 153 4.62 -20.26 0.99
CA CYS A 153 3.27 -20.57 0.51
C CYS A 153 2.32 -19.36 0.61
N VAL A 154 2.36 -18.60 1.71
CA VAL A 154 1.53 -17.38 1.87
C VAL A 154 1.91 -16.33 0.83
N VAL A 155 3.21 -16.05 0.68
CA VAL A 155 3.72 -15.08 -0.31
C VAL A 155 3.36 -15.51 -1.73
N LEU A 156 3.56 -16.79 -2.05
CA LEU A 156 3.20 -17.35 -3.36
C LEU A 156 1.70 -17.24 -3.61
N GLY A 157 0.86 -17.57 -2.63
CA GLY A 157 -0.59 -17.46 -2.72
C GLY A 157 -1.06 -16.03 -2.98
N VAL A 158 -0.49 -15.04 -2.27
CA VAL A 158 -0.79 -13.62 -2.49
C VAL A 158 -0.35 -13.17 -3.88
N MET A 159 0.84 -13.58 -4.34
CA MET A 159 1.34 -13.25 -5.67
C MET A 159 0.46 -13.87 -6.77
N LEU A 160 0.11 -15.15 -6.66
CA LEU A 160 -0.78 -15.83 -7.60
C LEU A 160 -2.15 -15.19 -7.62
N TYR A 161 -2.70 -14.83 -6.46
CA TYR A 161 -3.96 -14.10 -6.36
C TYR A 161 -3.88 -12.71 -7.02
N ALA A 162 -2.80 -11.97 -6.78
CA ALA A 162 -2.58 -10.66 -7.39
C ALA A 162 -2.48 -10.75 -8.92
N VAL A 163 -1.73 -11.74 -9.43
CA VAL A 163 -1.60 -12.01 -10.88
C VAL A 163 -2.95 -12.45 -11.46
N ALA A 164 -3.66 -13.38 -10.83
CA ALA A 164 -4.97 -13.82 -11.29
C ALA A 164 -5.98 -12.67 -11.33
N ASN A 165 -5.98 -11.80 -10.31
CA ASN A 165 -6.82 -10.62 -10.28
C ASN A 165 -6.39 -9.59 -11.34
N MET A 166 -5.09 -9.41 -11.56
CA MET A 166 -4.56 -8.54 -12.62
C MET A 166 -4.98 -9.04 -14.01
N LEU A 167 -4.84 -10.35 -14.28
CA LEU A 167 -5.25 -10.97 -15.54
C LEU A 167 -6.77 -10.93 -15.74
N SER A 168 -7.56 -11.19 -14.69
CA SER A 168 -9.02 -11.11 -14.72
C SER A 168 -9.47 -9.66 -14.98
N ASN A 169 -8.89 -8.69 -14.28
CA ASN A 169 -9.19 -7.28 -14.51
C ASN A 169 -8.72 -6.83 -15.89
N TRP A 170 -7.59 -7.32 -16.39
CA TRP A 170 -7.14 -7.02 -17.74
C TRP A 170 -8.15 -7.50 -18.79
N ARG A 171 -8.73 -8.70 -18.62
CA ARG A 171 -9.83 -9.19 -19.48
C ARG A 171 -11.12 -8.37 -19.35
N ARG A 172 -11.44 -7.89 -18.14
CA ARG A 172 -12.64 -7.06 -17.88
C ARG A 172 -12.50 -5.60 -18.32
N ARG A 173 -11.29 -5.12 -18.61
CA ARG A 173 -11.01 -3.77 -19.11
C ARG A 173 -11.17 -3.64 -20.64
N ARG A 174 -12.00 -4.46 -21.26
CA ARG A 174 -12.59 -4.08 -22.56
C ARG A 174 -13.59 -2.97 -22.28
N PHE A 175 -13.09 -1.74 -22.21
CA PHE A 175 -13.92 -0.56 -22.11
C PHE A 175 -14.72 -0.46 -23.41
N GLU A 176 -16.01 -0.75 -23.32
CA GLU A 176 -16.91 -0.73 -24.47
C GLU A 176 -17.18 0.72 -24.92
N TRP A 177 -17.01 1.69 -24.01
CA TRP A 177 -17.25 3.12 -24.26
C TRP A 177 -16.22 3.99 -23.53
N TYR A 178 -15.56 4.88 -24.28
CA TYR A 178 -14.67 5.91 -23.76
C TYR A 178 -15.31 7.28 -24.00
N ILE A 179 -15.59 8.03 -22.95
CA ILE A 179 -16.13 9.39 -23.05
C ILE A 179 -15.03 10.35 -22.61
N SER A 180 -14.46 11.11 -23.55
CA SER A 180 -13.60 12.25 -23.26
C SER A 180 -14.50 13.48 -23.01
N CYS A 181 -14.16 14.27 -22.00
CA CYS A 181 -14.98 15.40 -21.60
C CYS A 181 -14.07 16.46 -20.99
N SER A 182 -14.30 17.75 -21.28
CA SER A 182 -13.33 18.84 -21.01
C SER A 182 -13.14 19.11 -19.52
N ALA A 183 -11.94 19.58 -19.16
CA ALA A 183 -11.38 19.56 -17.80
C ALA A 183 -12.12 20.42 -16.75
N HIS A 184 -12.97 21.36 -17.17
CA HIS A 184 -13.46 22.41 -16.25
C HIS A 184 -14.79 22.08 -15.54
N SER A 185 -15.58 21.11 -16.02
CA SER A 185 -16.92 20.75 -15.48
C SER A 185 -17.12 19.22 -15.27
N THR A 186 -16.08 18.44 -15.55
CA THR A 186 -16.19 16.99 -15.75
C THR A 186 -16.49 16.18 -14.49
N GLY A 187 -16.10 16.65 -13.31
CA GLY A 187 -16.25 15.85 -12.08
C GLY A 187 -17.70 15.54 -11.71
N ALA A 188 -18.61 16.49 -11.92
CA ALA A 188 -20.03 16.32 -11.61
C ALA A 188 -20.75 15.48 -12.68
N LEU A 189 -20.48 15.74 -13.97
CA LEU A 189 -21.02 14.96 -15.08
C LEU A 189 -20.52 13.52 -15.05
N ALA A 190 -19.24 13.31 -14.74
CA ALA A 190 -18.66 11.99 -14.59
C ALA A 190 -19.33 11.17 -13.47
N ARG A 191 -19.63 11.82 -12.34
CA ARG A 191 -20.41 11.20 -11.26
C ARG A 191 -21.84 10.92 -11.70
N LEU A 192 -22.49 11.81 -12.44
CA LEU A 192 -23.86 11.64 -12.94
C LEU A 192 -23.96 10.48 -13.94
N ILE A 193 -23.02 10.40 -14.89
CA ILE A 193 -22.90 9.31 -15.87
C ILE A 193 -22.62 7.99 -15.15
N LYS A 194 -21.75 7.99 -14.14
CA LYS A 194 -21.48 6.77 -13.34
C LYS A 194 -22.70 6.31 -12.53
N LEU A 195 -23.54 7.23 -12.07
CA LEU A 195 -24.81 6.90 -11.40
C LEU A 195 -25.87 6.36 -12.36
N ARG A 196 -25.87 6.79 -13.63
CA ARG A 196 -26.92 6.48 -14.61
C ARG A 196 -26.57 5.35 -15.58
N GLY A 197 -25.29 5.17 -15.93
CA GLY A 197 -24.79 4.20 -16.90
C GLY A 197 -24.51 2.79 -16.33
N GLY A 198 -24.67 2.58 -15.03
CA GLY A 198 -24.44 1.29 -14.40
C GLY A 198 -22.96 0.86 -14.35
N PRO A 199 -22.68 -0.34 -13.81
CA PRO A 199 -21.31 -0.85 -13.68
C PRO A 199 -20.73 -1.18 -15.07
N GLY A 200 -19.77 -0.37 -15.55
CA GLY A 200 -19.07 -0.63 -16.82
C GLY A 200 -18.41 0.60 -17.47
N VAL A 201 -18.80 1.81 -17.09
CA VAL A 201 -18.26 3.05 -17.68
C VAL A 201 -16.97 3.49 -16.97
N CYS A 202 -15.87 3.63 -17.72
CA CYS A 202 -14.65 4.28 -17.24
C CYS A 202 -14.46 5.63 -17.93
N ILE A 203 -14.09 6.63 -17.12
CA ILE A 203 -13.91 8.01 -17.58
C ILE A 203 -12.41 8.27 -17.52
N GLY A 204 -11.80 8.44 -18.68
CA GLY A 204 -10.40 8.82 -18.80
C GLY A 204 -10.24 10.33 -18.77
N ALA A 205 -9.17 10.80 -18.14
CA ALA A 205 -8.78 12.20 -18.14
C ALA A 205 -7.83 12.46 -19.33
N CYS A 206 -8.35 13.02 -20.43
CA CYS A 206 -7.61 13.74 -21.48
C CYS A 206 -8.61 14.72 -22.12
N ALA A 207 -8.50 16.04 -21.91
CA ALA A 207 -7.53 17.00 -22.49
C ALA A 207 -7.86 17.37 -23.96
N SER A 208 -8.24 18.65 -24.10
CA SER A 208 -8.32 19.56 -25.26
C SER A 208 -9.56 19.67 -26.16
N ASP A 209 -10.25 18.64 -26.67
CA ASP A 209 -11.06 18.86 -27.91
C ASP A 209 -12.59 18.64 -27.80
N ALA A 210 -13.23 18.90 -26.65
CA ALA A 210 -14.67 18.59 -26.46
C ALA A 210 -15.66 19.73 -26.79
N GLU A 211 -15.21 20.93 -27.20
CA GLU A 211 -16.13 22.03 -27.53
C GLU A 211 -16.91 21.79 -28.84
N PHE A 212 -16.41 20.95 -29.75
CA PHE A 212 -17.07 20.72 -31.04
C PHE A 212 -18.28 19.77 -31.00
N MET A 213 -18.47 19.02 -29.91
CA MET A 213 -19.50 17.97 -29.84
C MET A 213 -20.83 18.44 -29.24
N PHE A 214 -20.84 19.55 -28.50
CA PHE A 214 -22.07 20.10 -27.91
C PHE A 214 -22.89 20.95 -28.88
N ASP A 215 -22.28 21.53 -29.92
CA ASP A 215 -23.04 22.21 -30.98
C ASP A 215 -23.78 21.23 -31.91
N THR A 216 -23.40 19.95 -31.95
CA THR A 216 -24.07 18.95 -32.79
C THR A 216 -25.28 18.29 -32.10
N LEU A 217 -25.33 18.28 -30.77
CA LEU A 217 -26.40 17.61 -30.01
C LEU A 217 -27.46 18.59 -29.45
N GLY A 218 -27.25 19.90 -29.55
CA GLY A 218 -28.24 20.93 -29.18
C GLY A 218 -29.39 21.13 -30.18
N GLY A 219 -29.35 20.48 -31.36
CA GLY A 219 -30.31 20.73 -32.44
C GLY A 219 -31.46 19.73 -32.59
N CYS A 220 -31.49 18.62 -31.84
CA CYS A 220 -32.38 17.50 -32.18
C CYS A 220 -33.00 16.81 -30.95
N SER A 221 -33.90 17.47 -30.24
CA SER A 221 -34.98 16.79 -29.51
C SER A 221 -35.97 17.79 -28.91
N ALA A 222 -36.94 18.22 -29.72
CA ALA A 222 -38.18 18.81 -29.20
C ALA A 222 -39.46 18.21 -29.81
N ASN A 223 -39.38 17.31 -30.81
CA ASN A 223 -40.56 16.85 -31.56
C ASN A 223 -40.61 15.33 -31.83
N CYS A 224 -40.30 14.48 -30.85
CA CYS A 224 -40.64 13.05 -30.94
C CYS A 224 -41.15 12.52 -29.59
N LEU A 225 -42.35 12.97 -29.21
CA LEU A 225 -43.24 12.29 -28.28
C LEU A 225 -44.69 12.66 -28.65
N LEU A 226 -45.19 11.99 -29.70
CA LEU A 226 -46.59 11.67 -29.97
C LEU A 226 -46.62 10.39 -30.80
#